data_AF-A0A8S9YU34-F1
#
_entry.id   AF-A0A8S9YU34-F1
#
_cell.length_a   1.000
_cell.length_b   1.000
_cell.length_c   1.000
_cell.angle_alpha   90.00
_cell.angle_beta   90.00
_cell.angle_gamma   90.00
#
_symmetry.space_group_name_H-M   'P 1'
#
loop_
_entity.id
_entity.type
_entity.pdbx_description
1 polymer ?
#
loop_
_entity_poly.entity_id
_entity_poly.type
_entity_poly.pdbx_seq_one_letter_code
_entity_poly.pdbx_strand_id
1 'polypeptide(L)'
;CLSDAVKELDLVDKRLDNIADCRDFSVSTSFDPSTSKLLTQEDSFAHIVQWIRLRRITVSAIRYCAELVMGAVKLGDRLEHTTQMEDTHSAPDERSSRASEHIRLTIEELREMRSVASSSVELGSFSVDKLAESLLLPPNRVFSTPVQLPPTRMVSLYLRGPFGAVLGAGISLVHGLHRLLSDGLEHFSEDQERAALNVLGNPYAFTSFEMSSDDSQHANRNALNLEDIPTPTKPQENTASNCPPSEIASHPAGVLLLLGSLYEVLSLSCLFVSMVRCILCPRSHSHLSTGKRQRRKALKTPKSENTSANVHSERAPALILKRLDSIGSRLLTTVNELNSTTSRLTKLVDSWMHWAKNSARRDCAQLALHACCRVLTADFLTQFPEVQPVSSSSLFAEIAGSYEKSYTRLATGLRMKAISLDRMQNELQSYDSCTKNC
;
A
#
# COMPACT_ATOMS: atom_id res chain seq x y z
N CYS A 1 2.49 11.94 23.94
CA CYS A 1 2.07 11.14 22.77
C CYS A 1 2.77 11.56 21.47
N LEU A 2 2.42 12.67 20.80
CA LEU A 2 3.11 13.07 19.55
C LEU A 2 4.57 13.49 19.76
N SER A 3 4.89 14.17 20.87
CA SER A 3 6.26 14.54 21.27
C SER A 3 7.19 13.34 21.41
N ASP A 4 6.66 12.23 21.92
CA ASP A 4 7.47 11.07 22.30
C ASP A 4 7.79 10.23 21.07
N ALA A 5 6.82 10.07 20.16
CA ALA A 5 7.03 9.44 18.86
C ALA A 5 8.03 10.21 17.98
N VAL A 6 8.08 11.55 18.08
CA VAL A 6 9.08 12.38 17.37
C VAL A 6 10.48 12.08 17.90
N LYS A 7 10.65 12.06 19.23
CA LYS A 7 11.92 11.73 19.87
C LYS A 7 12.38 10.31 19.54
N GLU A 8 11.46 9.37 19.43
CA GLU A 8 11.77 8.00 19.03
C GLU A 8 12.27 7.92 17.57
N LEU A 9 11.63 8.63 16.64
CA LEU A 9 12.11 8.69 15.25
C LEU A 9 13.50 9.33 15.15
N ASP A 10 13.72 10.46 15.84
CA ASP A 10 15.03 11.13 15.86
C ASP A 10 16.12 10.25 16.50
N LEU A 11 15.75 9.42 17.49
CA LEU A 11 16.66 8.47 18.13
C LEU A 11 17.01 7.32 17.19
N VAL A 12 16.05 6.81 16.43
CA VAL A 12 16.27 5.78 15.41
C VAL A 12 17.25 6.31 14.36
N ASP A 13 17.07 7.54 13.88
CA ASP A 13 17.95 8.16 12.88
C ASP A 13 19.39 8.23 13.35
N LYS A 14 19.61 8.77 14.56
CA LYS A 14 20.95 8.88 15.14
C LYS A 14 21.63 7.53 15.34
N ARG A 15 20.85 6.46 15.57
CA ARG A 15 21.36 5.12 15.83
C ARG A 15 21.61 4.33 14.55
N LEU A 16 20.84 4.57 13.50
CA LEU A 16 20.93 3.81 12.25
C LEU A 16 22.29 3.91 11.57
N ASP A 17 23.01 5.02 11.75
CA ASP A 17 24.33 5.21 11.15
C ASP A 17 25.45 4.46 11.88
N ASN A 18 25.23 4.07 13.14
CA ASN A 18 26.23 3.41 13.99
C ASN A 18 25.73 2.06 14.53
N ILE A 19 24.70 1.48 13.93
CA ILE A 19 24.12 0.22 14.38
C ILE A 19 25.08 -0.94 14.08
N ALA A 20 25.24 -1.83 15.05
CA ALA A 20 26.02 -3.06 14.91
C ALA A 20 25.10 -4.29 14.80
N ASP A 21 25.53 -5.31 14.05
CA ASP A 21 24.80 -6.58 13.99
C ASP A 21 25.15 -7.44 15.21
N CYS A 22 24.25 -7.48 16.18
CA CYS A 22 24.40 -8.29 17.39
C CYS A 22 23.55 -9.58 17.37
N ARG A 23 23.01 -9.98 16.21
CA ARG A 23 22.20 -11.19 16.11
C ARG A 23 23.06 -12.43 16.34
N ASP A 24 22.55 -13.38 17.11
CA ASP A 24 23.25 -14.62 17.40
C ASP A 24 23.01 -15.67 16.29
N PHE A 25 24.02 -15.85 15.44
CA PHE A 25 24.04 -16.87 14.38
C PHE A 25 24.68 -18.19 14.82
N SER A 26 25.04 -18.34 16.09
CA SER A 26 25.65 -19.56 16.63
C SER A 26 24.64 -20.54 17.22
N VAL A 27 23.39 -20.10 17.44
CA VAL A 27 22.31 -20.92 18.04
C VAL A 27 21.96 -22.15 17.20
N SER A 28 22.12 -22.07 15.87
CA SER A 28 21.87 -23.19 14.96
C SER A 28 23.17 -23.71 14.36
N THR A 29 23.36 -25.02 14.38
CA THR A 29 24.53 -25.67 13.80
C THR A 29 24.47 -25.59 12.26
N SER A 30 25.25 -24.70 11.67
CA SER A 30 25.43 -24.64 10.21
C SER A 30 26.76 -25.28 9.81
N PHE A 31 26.70 -26.17 8.82
CA PHE A 31 27.86 -26.80 8.17
C PHE A 31 28.34 -26.02 6.94
N ASP A 32 27.81 -24.82 6.69
CA ASP A 32 28.23 -23.99 5.57
C ASP A 32 29.69 -23.50 5.75
N PRO A 33 30.43 -23.29 4.65
CA PRO A 33 31.77 -22.69 4.69
C PRO A 33 31.75 -21.32 5.39
N SER A 34 32.78 -21.02 6.20
CA SER A 34 32.88 -19.77 6.96
C SER A 34 32.77 -18.50 6.10
N THR A 35 33.39 -18.48 4.92
CA THR A 35 33.32 -17.34 3.99
C THR A 35 31.89 -17.08 3.49
N SER A 36 31.12 -18.14 3.22
CA SER A 36 29.71 -18.01 2.81
C SER A 36 28.85 -17.45 3.94
N LYS A 37 29.19 -17.75 5.20
CA LYS A 37 28.46 -17.23 6.37
C LYS A 37 28.69 -15.73 6.57
N LEU A 38 29.93 -15.25 6.44
CA LEU A 38 30.23 -13.81 6.58
C LEU A 38 29.50 -12.97 5.51
N LEU A 39 29.60 -13.35 4.24
CA LEU A 39 28.92 -12.61 3.16
C LEU A 39 27.39 -12.60 3.36
N THR A 40 26.82 -13.74 3.76
CA THR A 40 25.38 -13.84 4.04
C THR A 40 24.97 -12.99 5.25
N GLN A 41 25.85 -12.87 6.26
CA GLN A 41 25.63 -12.01 7.42
C GLN A 41 25.61 -10.54 7.02
N GLU A 42 26.62 -10.10 6.28
CA GLU A 42 26.76 -8.74 5.78
C GLU A 42 25.55 -8.34 4.93
N ASP A 43 25.16 -9.20 3.96
CA ASP A 43 23.98 -9.00 3.12
C ASP A 43 22.68 -8.93 3.95
N SER A 44 22.51 -9.87 4.89
CA SER A 44 21.34 -9.92 5.77
C SER A 44 21.24 -8.65 6.62
N PHE A 45 22.36 -8.19 7.18
CA PHE A 45 22.41 -7.00 8.00
C PHE A 45 22.13 -5.74 7.19
N ALA A 46 22.78 -5.58 6.03
CA ALA A 46 22.56 -4.48 5.12
C ALA A 46 21.07 -4.38 4.71
N HIS A 47 20.45 -5.51 4.38
CA HIS A 47 19.01 -5.54 4.05
C HIS A 47 18.12 -5.11 5.23
N ILE A 48 18.41 -5.54 6.47
CA ILE A 48 17.65 -5.11 7.65
C ILE A 48 17.79 -3.60 7.88
N VAL A 49 19.00 -3.05 7.78
CA VAL A 49 19.23 -1.61 7.94
C VAL A 49 18.44 -0.83 6.88
N GLN A 50 18.50 -1.26 5.61
CA GLN A 50 17.70 -0.66 4.54
C GLN A 50 16.19 -0.76 4.80
N TRP A 51 15.71 -1.91 5.30
CA TRP A 51 14.31 -2.10 5.63
C TRP A 51 13.84 -1.16 6.75
N ILE A 52 14.64 -1.00 7.80
CA ILE A 52 14.34 -0.07 8.89
C ILE A 52 14.33 1.38 8.37
N ARG A 53 15.30 1.77 7.55
CA ARG A 53 15.34 3.09 6.90
C ARG A 53 14.07 3.36 6.09
N LEU A 54 13.67 2.43 5.23
CA LEU A 54 12.42 2.53 4.45
C LEU A 54 11.19 2.71 5.34
N ARG A 55 11.06 1.91 6.41
CA ARG A 55 9.93 2.03 7.35
C ARG A 55 9.94 3.36 8.09
N ARG A 56 11.11 3.82 8.56
CA ARG A 56 11.27 5.14 9.21
C ARG A 56 10.84 6.27 8.29
N ILE A 57 11.29 6.24 7.03
CA ILE A 57 10.96 7.27 6.04
C ILE A 57 9.46 7.28 5.75
N THR A 58 8.86 6.10 5.61
CA THR A 58 7.40 5.96 5.42
C THR A 58 6.62 6.60 6.57
N VAL A 59 6.98 6.28 7.82
CA VAL A 59 6.32 6.84 9.01
C VAL A 59 6.52 8.36 9.08
N SER A 60 7.71 8.85 8.78
CA SER A 60 8.02 10.28 8.73
C SER A 60 7.20 11.00 7.67
N ALA A 61 7.11 10.44 6.46
CA ALA A 61 6.28 10.97 5.39
C ALA A 61 4.81 11.07 5.80
N ILE A 62 4.24 10.01 6.39
CA ILE A 62 2.86 10.01 6.89
C ILE A 62 2.66 11.11 7.93
N ARG A 63 3.63 11.28 8.85
CA ARG A 63 3.59 12.32 9.87
C ARG A 63 3.53 13.71 9.24
N TYR A 64 4.49 14.05 8.38
CA TYR A 64 4.56 15.37 7.75
C TYR A 64 3.35 15.65 6.85
N CYS A 65 2.85 14.64 6.13
CA CYS A 65 1.60 14.76 5.39
C CYS A 65 0.41 15.08 6.32
N ALA A 66 0.32 14.44 7.49
CA ALA A 66 -0.72 14.78 8.47
C ALA A 66 -0.59 16.23 8.98
N GLU A 67 0.63 16.74 9.13
CA GLU A 67 0.86 18.16 9.47
C GLU A 67 0.39 19.10 8.38
N LEU A 68 0.70 18.79 7.11
CA LEU A 68 0.19 19.55 5.97
C LEU A 68 -1.34 19.49 5.86
N VAL A 69 -1.97 18.35 6.16
CA VAL A 69 -3.44 18.24 6.20
C VAL A 69 -4.02 19.22 7.22
N MET A 70 -3.44 19.31 8.41
CA MET A 70 -3.91 20.26 9.43
C MET A 70 -3.76 21.73 8.97
N GLY A 71 -2.66 22.07 8.29
CA GLY A 71 -2.47 23.39 7.69
C GLY A 71 -3.50 23.68 6.59
N ALA A 72 -3.67 22.73 5.67
CA ALA A 72 -4.59 22.82 4.53
C ALA A 72 -6.06 22.95 4.97
N VAL A 73 -6.50 22.24 6.01
CA VAL A 73 -7.85 22.38 6.57
C VAL A 73 -8.10 23.80 7.06
N LYS A 74 -7.15 24.40 7.79
CA LYS A 74 -7.26 25.80 8.26
C LYS A 74 -7.33 26.79 7.09
N LEU A 75 -6.57 26.55 6.03
CA LEU A 75 -6.60 27.38 4.82
C LEU A 75 -7.95 27.25 4.10
N GLY A 76 -8.47 26.03 3.96
CA GLY A 76 -9.80 25.77 3.38
C GLY A 76 -10.93 26.42 4.16
N ASP A 77 -10.95 26.29 5.49
CA ASP A 77 -11.94 26.95 6.36
C ASP A 77 -11.92 28.47 6.18
N ARG A 78 -10.73 29.07 6.14
CA ARG A 78 -10.59 30.52 5.91
C ARG A 78 -11.12 30.93 4.55
N LEU A 79 -10.80 30.17 3.50
CA LEU A 79 -11.23 30.44 2.13
C LEU A 79 -12.77 30.52 2.01
N GLU A 80 -13.48 29.65 2.74
CA GLU A 80 -14.96 29.66 2.82
C GLU A 80 -15.52 30.87 3.60
N HIS A 81 -14.75 31.43 4.53
CA HIS A 81 -15.17 32.52 5.42
C HIS A 81 -14.63 33.91 5.03
N THR A 82 -13.82 34.02 3.97
CA THR A 82 -13.18 35.27 3.51
C THR A 82 -14.15 36.40 3.11
N THR A 83 -15.47 36.16 3.08
CA THR A 83 -16.47 37.23 2.92
C THR A 83 -16.79 37.98 4.22
N GLN A 84 -16.23 37.58 5.37
CA GLN A 84 -16.54 38.16 6.68
C GLN A 84 -15.38 38.86 7.41
N MET A 85 -14.13 38.79 6.92
CA MET A 85 -13.01 39.50 7.54
C MET A 85 -12.09 40.10 6.46
N GLU A 86 -12.11 41.43 6.34
CA GLU A 86 -11.04 42.20 5.72
C GLU A 86 -9.78 42.10 6.59
N ASP A 87 -8.64 41.96 5.93
CA ASP A 87 -7.28 42.14 6.44
C ASP A 87 -6.90 41.43 7.74
N THR A 88 -6.53 40.16 7.61
CA THR A 88 -5.50 39.59 8.48
C THR A 88 -4.50 38.83 7.63
N HIS A 89 -3.40 39.49 7.26
CA HIS A 89 -2.19 38.83 6.78
C HIS A 89 -1.73 37.85 7.87
N SER A 90 -2.15 36.60 7.77
CA SER A 90 -1.73 35.59 8.74
C SER A 90 -0.31 35.18 8.40
N ALA A 91 0.57 35.22 9.41
CA ALA A 91 1.89 34.63 9.31
C ALA A 91 1.80 33.18 8.79
N PRO A 92 2.77 32.74 7.97
CA PRO A 92 2.82 31.37 7.48
C PRO A 92 2.84 30.41 8.67
N ASP A 93 2.08 29.31 8.56
CA ASP A 93 2.11 28.26 9.58
C ASP A 93 3.50 27.62 9.60
N GLU A 94 4.32 27.98 10.59
CA GLU A 94 5.68 27.47 10.76
C GLU A 94 5.73 25.93 10.80
N ARG A 95 4.66 25.30 11.29
CA ARG A 95 4.56 23.83 11.30
C ARG A 95 4.43 23.29 9.89
N SER A 96 3.53 23.84 9.10
CA SER A 96 3.30 23.42 7.72
C SER A 96 4.53 23.72 6.84
N SER A 97 5.20 24.85 7.07
CA SER A 97 6.44 25.21 6.36
C SER A 97 7.57 24.21 6.62
N ARG A 98 7.77 23.81 7.89
CA ARG A 98 8.73 22.76 8.25
C ARG A 98 8.35 21.41 7.66
N ALA A 99 7.07 21.05 7.70
CA ALA A 99 6.58 19.80 7.14
C ALA A 99 6.83 19.71 5.63
N SER A 100 6.62 20.79 4.88
CA SER A 100 6.93 20.86 3.44
C SER A 100 8.41 20.62 3.15
N GLU A 101 9.30 21.25 3.92
CA GLU A 101 10.75 21.05 3.75
C GLU A 101 11.17 19.61 4.09
N HIS A 102 10.64 19.05 5.17
CA HIS A 102 10.92 17.66 5.52
C HIS A 102 10.35 16.65 4.51
N ILE A 103 9.21 16.95 3.87
CA ILE A 103 8.68 16.14 2.76
C ILE A 103 9.63 16.16 1.58
N ARG A 104 10.18 17.33 1.22
CA ARG A 104 11.18 17.44 0.16
C ARG A 104 12.39 16.57 0.44
N LEU A 105 12.92 16.61 1.67
CA LEU A 105 14.03 15.76 2.12
C LEU A 105 13.67 14.27 2.10
N THR A 106 12.45 13.92 2.52
CA THR A 106 11.95 12.53 2.51
C THR A 106 11.88 11.98 1.08
N ILE A 107 11.39 12.77 0.12
CA ILE A 107 11.34 12.37 -1.30
C ILE A 107 12.74 12.12 -1.84
N GLU A 108 13.69 12.98 -1.49
CA GLU A 108 15.09 12.83 -1.89
C GLU A 108 15.74 11.57 -1.30
N GLU A 109 15.51 11.30 -0.02
CA GLU A 109 15.97 10.09 0.66
C GLU A 109 15.36 8.81 0.03
N LEU A 110 14.06 8.83 -0.32
CA LEU A 110 13.41 7.73 -1.05
C LEU A 110 14.03 7.52 -2.44
N ARG A 111 14.39 8.60 -3.14
CA ARG A 111 15.02 8.58 -4.46
C ARG A 111 16.42 7.98 -4.38
N GLU A 112 17.21 8.41 -3.40
CA GLU A 112 18.54 7.88 -3.12
C GLU A 112 18.47 6.39 -2.79
N MET A 113 17.61 5.99 -1.86
CA MET A 113 17.42 4.57 -1.53
C MET A 113 17.00 3.74 -2.74
N ARG A 114 16.14 4.26 -3.62
CA ARG A 114 15.75 3.55 -4.85
C ARG A 114 16.94 3.34 -5.78
N SER A 115 17.83 4.32 -5.90
CA SER A 115 19.04 4.23 -6.72
C SER A 115 20.07 3.23 -6.18
N VAL A 116 20.15 3.08 -4.86
CA VAL A 116 21.08 2.17 -4.17
C VAL A 116 20.48 0.77 -3.98
N ALA A 117 19.15 0.65 -3.90
CA ALA A 117 18.47 -0.62 -3.91
C ALA A 117 18.85 -1.33 -5.20
N SER A 118 19.70 -2.35 -5.08
CA SER A 118 20.22 -3.14 -6.19
C SER A 118 19.10 -3.38 -7.17
N SER A 119 19.36 -3.15 -8.47
CA SER A 119 18.48 -3.66 -9.51
C SER A 119 18.50 -5.18 -9.35
N SER A 120 17.62 -5.74 -8.51
CA SER A 120 17.33 -7.15 -8.67
C SER A 120 16.84 -7.23 -10.11
N VAL A 121 17.53 -8.05 -10.90
CA VAL A 121 17.32 -8.25 -12.34
C VAL A 121 15.89 -8.78 -12.63
N GLU A 122 14.99 -8.76 -11.65
CA GLU A 122 13.85 -9.66 -11.53
C GLU A 122 12.48 -8.96 -11.54
N LEU A 123 12.39 -7.64 -11.71
CA LEU A 123 11.09 -6.97 -11.90
C LEU A 123 10.73 -6.74 -13.37
N GLY A 124 11.64 -7.03 -14.31
CA GLY A 124 11.47 -6.70 -15.73
C GLY A 124 10.66 -7.71 -16.57
N SER A 125 10.36 -8.92 -16.06
CA SER A 125 9.69 -9.96 -16.86
C SER A 125 9.07 -11.12 -16.06
N PHE A 126 8.41 -10.86 -14.92
CA PHE A 126 8.00 -11.93 -14.00
C PHE A 126 6.48 -12.18 -14.00
N SER A 127 6.08 -13.45 -14.07
CA SER A 127 4.70 -13.87 -13.75
C SER A 127 4.47 -13.76 -12.23
N VAL A 128 3.21 -13.61 -11.82
CA VAL A 128 2.84 -13.50 -10.39
C VAL A 128 3.30 -14.72 -9.58
N ASP A 129 3.27 -15.91 -10.18
CA ASP A 129 3.74 -17.15 -9.54
C ASP A 129 5.24 -17.11 -9.25
N LYS A 130 6.05 -16.66 -10.21
CA LYS A 130 7.50 -16.51 -10.01
C LYS A 130 7.80 -15.44 -8.97
N LEU A 131 7.01 -14.36 -8.94
CA LEU A 131 7.15 -13.35 -7.89
C LEU A 131 6.86 -13.97 -6.51
N ALA A 132 5.74 -14.68 -6.35
CA ALA A 132 5.39 -15.35 -5.10
C ALA A 132 6.46 -16.35 -4.64
N GLU A 133 7.03 -17.13 -5.56
CA GLU A 133 8.14 -18.04 -5.27
C GLU A 133 9.43 -17.31 -4.88
N SER A 134 9.77 -16.22 -5.58
CA SER A 134 10.98 -15.43 -5.32
C SER A 134 10.98 -14.72 -3.97
N LEU A 135 9.82 -14.63 -3.28
CA LEU A 135 9.70 -14.09 -1.92
C LEU A 135 10.06 -15.11 -0.84
N LEU A 136 10.17 -16.39 -1.20
CA LEU A 136 10.50 -17.46 -0.27
C LEU A 136 11.99 -17.64 -0.10
N LEU A 137 12.36 -18.15 1.07
CA LEU A 137 13.75 -18.53 1.33
C LEU A 137 14.20 -19.61 0.34
N PRO A 138 15.44 -19.57 -0.14
CA PRO A 138 15.95 -20.61 -1.03
C PRO A 138 15.86 -21.99 -0.35
N PRO A 139 15.21 -22.99 -0.98
CA PRO A 139 14.95 -24.29 -0.34
C PRO A 139 16.22 -25.01 0.14
N ASN A 140 17.32 -24.85 -0.58
CA ASN A 140 18.63 -25.43 -0.26
C ASN A 140 19.38 -24.71 0.86
N ARG A 141 18.84 -23.61 1.41
CA ARG A 141 19.50 -22.75 2.39
C ARG A 141 18.63 -22.42 3.60
N VAL A 142 17.47 -23.07 3.74
CA VAL A 142 16.56 -22.87 4.89
C VAL A 142 17.24 -23.14 6.24
N PHE A 143 18.19 -24.07 6.27
CA PHE A 143 18.98 -24.42 7.47
C PHE A 143 20.35 -23.72 7.54
N SER A 144 20.61 -22.74 6.68
CA SER A 144 21.83 -21.94 6.76
C SER A 144 21.75 -20.95 7.94
N THR A 145 22.89 -20.63 8.53
CA THR A 145 22.98 -19.65 9.61
C THR A 145 24.19 -18.75 9.36
N PRO A 146 23.99 -17.47 9.01
CA PRO A 146 22.71 -16.76 8.83
C PRO A 146 21.89 -17.28 7.63
N VAL A 147 20.55 -17.16 7.74
CA VAL A 147 19.62 -17.54 6.67
C VAL A 147 19.83 -16.63 5.47
N GLN A 148 20.04 -17.25 4.29
CA GLN A 148 20.15 -16.51 3.04
C GLN A 148 18.84 -15.80 2.69
N LEU A 149 18.93 -14.53 2.29
CA LEU A 149 17.78 -13.74 1.87
C LEU A 149 17.07 -14.36 0.65
N PRO A 150 15.76 -14.15 0.50
CA PRO A 150 15.02 -14.54 -0.71
C PRO A 150 15.58 -13.82 -1.96
N PRO A 151 15.41 -14.39 -3.16
CA PRO A 151 15.81 -13.73 -4.42
C PRO A 151 15.23 -12.32 -4.55
N THR A 152 13.92 -12.17 -4.31
CA THR A 152 13.28 -10.86 -4.22
C THR A 152 13.35 -10.33 -2.79
N ARG A 153 14.22 -9.34 -2.58
CA ARG A 153 14.32 -8.59 -1.32
C ARG A 153 13.07 -7.73 -1.10
N MET A 154 12.55 -7.74 0.14
CA MET A 154 11.36 -6.95 0.51
C MET A 154 11.56 -5.44 0.32
N VAL A 155 12.77 -4.94 0.61
CA VAL A 155 13.13 -3.52 0.35
C VAL A 155 12.93 -3.17 -1.13
N SER A 156 13.43 -4.02 -2.03
CA SER A 156 13.32 -3.81 -3.48
C SER A 156 11.86 -3.90 -3.94
N LEU A 157 11.11 -4.89 -3.46
CA LEU A 157 9.68 -5.02 -3.74
C LEU A 157 8.91 -3.75 -3.37
N TYR A 158 9.20 -3.17 -2.20
CA TYR A 158 8.49 -1.99 -1.73
C TYR A 158 8.93 -0.70 -2.43
N LEU A 159 10.22 -0.54 -2.73
CA LEU A 159 10.73 0.67 -3.37
C LEU A 159 10.41 0.76 -4.86
N ARG A 160 10.47 -0.38 -5.56
CA ARG A 160 10.31 -0.47 -7.03
C ARG A 160 8.91 -0.96 -7.44
N GLY A 161 8.18 -1.59 -6.52
CA GLY A 161 6.81 -2.04 -6.75
C GLY A 161 5.74 -1.00 -6.41
N PRO A 162 4.48 -1.44 -6.25
CA PRO A 162 3.31 -0.55 -6.13
C PRO A 162 3.34 0.30 -4.86
N PHE A 163 4.00 -0.16 -3.79
CA PHE A 163 4.08 0.57 -2.53
C PHE A 163 4.77 1.93 -2.70
N GLY A 164 5.96 1.95 -3.33
CA GLY A 164 6.71 3.17 -3.57
C GLY A 164 5.98 4.15 -4.51
N ALA A 165 5.24 3.62 -5.49
CA ALA A 165 4.38 4.41 -6.38
C ALA A 165 3.27 5.12 -5.60
N VAL A 166 2.52 4.37 -4.79
CA VAL A 166 1.44 4.90 -3.95
C VAL A 166 1.96 5.89 -2.92
N LEU A 167 3.10 5.60 -2.28
CA LEU A 167 3.74 6.51 -1.33
C LEU A 167 4.08 7.86 -1.97
N GLY A 168 4.75 7.84 -3.13
CA GLY A 168 5.13 9.05 -3.85
C GLY A 168 3.93 9.85 -4.35
N ALA A 169 2.92 9.18 -4.92
CA ALA A 169 1.69 9.81 -5.38
C ALA A 169 0.91 10.46 -4.24
N GLY A 170 0.78 9.76 -3.11
CA GLY A 170 0.09 10.26 -1.93
C GLY A 170 0.75 11.49 -1.31
N ILE A 171 2.08 11.46 -1.15
CA ILE A 171 2.85 12.63 -0.67
C ILE A 171 2.67 13.82 -1.61
N SER A 172 2.81 13.58 -2.92
CA SER A 172 2.70 14.63 -3.94
C SER A 172 1.31 15.27 -3.96
N LEU A 173 0.25 14.48 -3.79
CA LEU A 173 -1.12 14.96 -3.75
C LEU A 173 -1.41 15.80 -2.49
N VAL A 174 -1.03 15.31 -1.31
CA VAL A 174 -1.24 16.05 -0.04
C VAL A 174 -0.45 17.36 -0.05
N HIS A 175 0.82 17.31 -0.45
CA HIS A 175 1.66 18.48 -0.55
C HIS A 175 1.15 19.47 -1.61
N GLY A 176 0.77 18.98 -2.78
CA GLY A 176 0.19 19.78 -3.86
C GLY A 176 -1.10 20.50 -3.44
N LEU A 177 -2.00 19.81 -2.73
CA LEU A 177 -3.23 20.43 -2.21
C LEU A 177 -2.97 21.50 -1.15
N HIS A 178 -1.99 21.28 -0.27
CA HIS A 178 -1.56 22.32 0.65
C HIS A 178 -1.08 23.55 -0.12
N ARG A 179 -0.21 23.37 -1.13
CA ARG A 179 0.33 24.46 -1.96
C ARG A 179 -0.73 25.16 -2.80
N LEU A 180 -1.72 24.42 -3.32
CA LEU A 180 -2.89 25.00 -3.99
C LEU A 180 -3.60 26.02 -3.08
N LEU A 181 -3.75 25.68 -1.80
CA LEU A 181 -4.47 26.50 -0.82
C LEU A 181 -3.61 27.64 -0.26
N SER A 182 -2.29 27.45 -0.13
CA SER A 182 -1.37 28.46 0.43
C SER A 182 -0.81 29.42 -0.62
N ASP A 183 -0.44 28.89 -1.78
CA ASP A 183 0.37 29.57 -2.80
C ASP A 183 -0.45 29.82 -4.09
N GLY A 184 -1.63 29.20 -4.25
CA GLY A 184 -2.54 29.40 -5.37
C GLY A 184 -2.43 28.38 -6.52
N LEU A 185 -3.20 28.62 -7.58
CA LEU A 185 -3.48 27.65 -8.66
C LEU A 185 -2.24 27.18 -9.45
N GLU A 186 -1.21 28.01 -9.57
CA GLU A 186 -0.01 27.70 -10.38
C GLU A 186 0.87 26.63 -9.73
N HIS A 187 0.72 26.38 -8.43
CA HIS A 187 1.60 25.53 -7.65
C HIS A 187 1.16 24.07 -7.58
N PHE A 188 -0.01 23.74 -8.14
CA PHE A 188 -0.49 22.38 -8.27
C PHE A 188 -1.41 22.21 -9.48
N SER A 189 -0.83 21.68 -10.56
CA SER A 189 -1.53 21.49 -11.83
C SER A 189 -2.57 20.37 -11.78
N GLU A 190 -3.51 20.40 -12.73
CA GLU A 190 -4.51 19.34 -12.89
C GLU A 190 -3.92 18.00 -13.33
N ASP A 191 -2.85 18.02 -14.12
CA ASP A 191 -2.20 16.80 -14.54
C ASP A 191 -1.47 16.11 -13.39
N GLN A 192 -0.79 16.88 -12.52
CA GLN A 192 -0.17 16.34 -11.30
C GLN A 192 -1.21 15.71 -10.36
N GLU A 193 -2.35 16.38 -10.18
CA GLU A 193 -3.46 15.87 -9.39
C GLU A 193 -4.04 14.58 -9.97
N ARG A 194 -4.40 14.59 -11.25
CA ARG A 194 -4.97 13.41 -11.94
C ARG A 194 -4.01 12.24 -11.93
N ALA A 195 -2.73 12.47 -12.19
CA ALA A 195 -1.71 11.43 -12.15
C ALA A 195 -1.63 10.80 -10.75
N ALA A 196 -1.62 11.62 -9.69
CA ALA A 196 -1.58 11.11 -8.33
C ALA A 196 -2.87 10.34 -7.95
N LEU A 197 -4.04 10.87 -8.28
CA LEU A 197 -5.32 10.21 -8.03
C LEU A 197 -5.46 8.88 -8.78
N ASN A 198 -5.02 8.80 -10.03
CA ASN A 198 -5.03 7.55 -10.81
C ASN A 198 -4.19 6.45 -10.15
N VAL A 199 -2.99 6.80 -9.64
CA VAL A 199 -2.15 5.84 -8.90
C VAL A 199 -2.82 5.41 -7.60
N LEU A 200 -3.49 6.32 -6.89
CA LEU A 200 -4.20 5.99 -5.65
C LEU A 200 -5.45 5.14 -5.90
N GLY A 201 -6.17 5.36 -7.01
CA GLY A 201 -7.40 4.66 -7.41
C GLY A 201 -7.15 3.25 -7.90
N ASN A 202 -6.04 3.06 -8.62
CA ASN A 202 -5.57 1.76 -9.09
C ASN A 202 -4.14 1.44 -8.60
N PRO A 203 -3.98 1.14 -7.30
CA PRO A 203 -2.66 1.03 -6.67
C PRO A 203 -1.78 -0.11 -7.18
N TYR A 204 -2.33 -1.04 -7.97
CA TYR A 204 -1.60 -2.20 -8.50
C TYR A 204 -1.23 -2.05 -9.98
N ALA A 205 -1.80 -1.07 -10.68
CA ALA A 205 -1.40 -0.70 -12.02
C ALA A 205 -0.24 0.30 -11.96
N PHE A 206 0.92 -0.17 -11.50
CA PHE A 206 2.13 0.64 -11.49
C PHE A 206 2.93 0.40 -12.77
N THR A 207 3.40 1.47 -13.38
CA THR A 207 4.49 1.42 -14.35
C THR A 207 5.78 1.61 -13.55
N SER A 208 6.79 0.76 -13.77
CA SER A 208 8.10 0.98 -13.15
C SER A 208 8.61 2.36 -13.54
N PHE A 209 8.88 3.23 -12.57
CA PHE A 209 9.34 4.62 -12.76
C PHE A 209 10.75 4.74 -13.40
N GLU A 210 11.34 3.65 -13.87
CA GLU A 210 12.64 3.60 -14.57
C GLU A 210 12.47 3.39 -16.09
N MET A 211 11.45 3.98 -16.71
CA MET A 211 11.45 4.11 -18.17
C MET A 211 11.94 5.50 -18.53
N SER A 212 13.21 5.58 -18.94
CA SER A 212 13.66 6.63 -19.84
C SER A 212 12.65 6.76 -20.99
N SER A 213 12.37 7.98 -21.41
CA SER A 213 11.29 8.41 -22.30
C SER A 213 11.18 7.72 -23.68
N ASP A 214 12.01 6.73 -24.00
CA ASP A 214 12.06 6.08 -25.32
C ASP A 214 11.41 4.69 -25.42
N ASP A 215 11.10 3.99 -24.32
CA ASP A 215 10.53 2.62 -24.40
C ASP A 215 9.07 2.55 -23.93
N SER A 216 8.17 3.24 -24.64
CA SER A 216 6.71 3.16 -24.42
C SER A 216 6.12 1.74 -24.52
N GLN A 217 6.85 0.77 -25.07
CA GLN A 217 6.39 -0.62 -25.22
C GLN A 217 6.49 -1.46 -23.94
N HIS A 218 7.28 -1.09 -22.92
CA HIS A 218 7.37 -1.89 -21.67
C HIS A 218 6.58 -1.28 -20.50
N ALA A 219 6.03 -0.07 -20.65
CA ALA A 219 5.16 0.53 -19.63
C ALA A 219 3.91 -0.32 -19.35
N ASN A 220 3.39 -1.03 -20.36
CA ASN A 220 2.26 -1.95 -20.22
C ASN A 220 2.60 -3.33 -19.64
N ARG A 221 3.89 -3.66 -19.39
CA ARG A 221 4.31 -5.01 -18.98
C ARG A 221 4.37 -5.24 -17.46
N ASN A 222 4.31 -4.19 -16.64
CA ASN A 222 4.64 -4.29 -15.21
C ASN A 222 3.45 -4.08 -14.25
N ALA A 223 2.22 -4.03 -14.75
CA ALA A 223 1.02 -3.95 -13.91
C ALA A 223 0.73 -5.31 -13.25
N LEU A 224 0.55 -5.32 -11.92
CA LEU A 224 0.14 -6.53 -11.20
C LEU A 224 -1.38 -6.66 -11.27
N ASN A 225 -1.86 -7.61 -12.07
CA ASN A 225 -3.28 -7.91 -12.16
C ASN A 225 -3.68 -8.87 -11.03
N LEU A 226 -4.71 -8.51 -10.25
CA LEU A 226 -5.18 -9.35 -9.15
C LEU A 226 -5.73 -10.69 -9.62
N GLU A 227 -6.25 -10.76 -10.84
CA GLU A 227 -6.78 -11.99 -11.43
C GLU A 227 -5.66 -12.99 -11.79
N ASP A 228 -4.42 -12.52 -11.90
CA ASP A 228 -3.24 -13.36 -12.15
C ASP A 228 -2.69 -13.95 -10.84
N ILE A 229 -3.19 -13.52 -9.67
CA ILE A 229 -2.79 -14.13 -8.40
C ILE A 229 -3.49 -15.49 -8.28
N PRO A 230 -2.73 -16.57 -8.06
CA PRO A 230 -3.28 -17.92 -7.99
C PRO A 230 -4.34 -18.01 -6.89
N THR A 231 -5.43 -18.69 -7.22
CA THR A 231 -6.43 -19.15 -6.25
C THR A 231 -6.11 -20.59 -5.86
N PRO A 232 -6.48 -21.04 -4.65
CA PRO A 232 -6.27 -22.43 -4.27
C PRO A 232 -6.99 -23.35 -5.25
N THR A 233 -6.27 -24.24 -5.93
CA THR A 233 -6.89 -25.25 -6.78
C THR A 233 -7.69 -26.23 -5.92
N LYS A 234 -8.87 -26.63 -6.39
CA LYS A 234 -9.63 -27.71 -5.74
C LYS A 234 -8.81 -28.99 -5.83
N PRO A 235 -8.65 -29.75 -4.74
CA PRO A 235 -7.99 -31.04 -4.80
C PRO A 235 -8.72 -31.93 -5.81
N GLN A 236 -8.00 -32.59 -6.71
CA GLN A 236 -8.57 -33.71 -7.43
C GLN A 236 -8.79 -34.84 -6.41
N GLU A 237 -10.04 -35.08 -6.03
CA GLU A 237 -10.42 -36.04 -4.98
C GLU A 237 -10.12 -37.51 -5.33
N ASN A 238 -9.70 -37.84 -6.55
CA ASN A 238 -9.62 -39.23 -7.04
C ASN A 238 -8.32 -39.57 -7.78
N THR A 239 -7.14 -39.32 -7.20
CA THR A 239 -5.93 -40.03 -7.62
C THR A 239 -5.44 -40.94 -6.50
N ALA A 240 -5.52 -42.24 -6.77
CA ALA A 240 -4.97 -43.27 -5.90
C ALA A 240 -3.45 -43.05 -5.72
N SER A 241 -3.01 -43.09 -4.45
CA SER A 241 -1.78 -43.73 -3.94
C SER A 241 -0.78 -44.15 -5.04
N ASN A 242 0.29 -43.41 -5.33
CA ASN A 242 1.52 -43.38 -4.51
C ASN A 242 2.44 -42.17 -4.77
N CYS A 243 2.07 -41.21 -5.62
CA CYS A 243 2.73 -39.89 -5.76
C CYS A 243 1.81 -39.00 -6.62
N PRO A 244 1.24 -37.90 -6.08
CA PRO A 244 0.36 -37.01 -6.85
C PRO A 244 1.13 -36.22 -7.92
N PRO A 245 0.46 -35.77 -9.00
CA PRO A 245 1.11 -35.08 -10.12
C PRO A 245 1.75 -33.74 -9.70
N SER A 246 2.84 -33.39 -10.38
CA SER A 246 3.71 -32.24 -10.11
C SER A 246 3.22 -30.91 -10.67
N GLU A 247 1.91 -30.68 -10.77
CA GLU A 247 1.43 -29.36 -11.17
C GLU A 247 1.80 -28.37 -10.06
N ILE A 248 2.73 -27.48 -10.38
CA ILE A 248 3.30 -26.48 -9.49
C ILE A 248 2.17 -25.50 -9.16
N ALA A 249 1.40 -25.80 -8.12
CA ALA A 249 0.60 -24.81 -7.44
C ALA A 249 1.57 -23.86 -6.73
N SER A 250 1.37 -22.56 -6.93
CA SER A 250 2.19 -21.51 -6.31
C SER A 250 2.20 -21.69 -4.79
N HIS A 251 3.39 -21.62 -4.20
CA HIS A 251 3.57 -21.99 -2.79
C HIS A 251 2.75 -21.07 -1.87
N PRO A 252 1.87 -21.61 -0.98
CA PRO A 252 0.92 -20.80 -0.20
C PRO A 252 1.56 -19.71 0.67
N ALA A 253 2.77 -19.94 1.21
CA ALA A 253 3.49 -18.90 1.96
C ALA A 253 3.91 -17.72 1.07
N GLY A 254 4.28 -17.97 -0.18
CA GLY A 254 4.69 -16.90 -1.11
C GLY A 254 3.50 -16.03 -1.48
N VAL A 255 2.34 -16.67 -1.71
CA VAL A 255 1.07 -15.97 -1.94
C VAL A 255 0.65 -15.16 -0.71
N LEU A 256 0.79 -15.71 0.50
CA LEU A 256 0.51 -14.98 1.73
C LEU A 256 1.39 -13.73 1.89
N LEU A 257 2.70 -13.84 1.61
CA LEU A 257 3.64 -12.70 1.66
C LEU A 257 3.26 -11.63 0.63
N LEU A 258 2.95 -12.04 -0.60
CA LEU A 258 2.48 -11.13 -1.65
C LEU A 258 1.19 -10.41 -1.24
N LEU A 259 0.16 -11.15 -0.78
CA LEU A 259 -1.10 -10.58 -0.32
C LEU A 259 -0.92 -9.64 0.88
N GLY A 260 0.01 -9.95 1.78
CA GLY A 260 0.39 -9.07 2.88
C GLY A 260 0.96 -7.74 2.37
N SER A 261 1.85 -7.78 1.38
CA SER A 261 2.40 -6.56 0.76
C SER A 261 1.32 -5.74 0.06
N LEU A 262 0.42 -6.38 -0.70
CA LEU A 262 -0.68 -5.71 -1.39
C LEU A 262 -1.68 -5.08 -0.40
N TYR A 263 -1.92 -5.73 0.74
CA TYR A 263 -2.72 -5.15 1.82
C TYR A 263 -2.10 -3.87 2.40
N GLU A 264 -0.77 -3.82 2.56
CA GLU A 264 -0.08 -2.60 3.01
C GLU A 264 -0.16 -1.48 1.97
N VAL A 265 -0.03 -1.81 0.68
CA VAL A 265 -0.20 -0.86 -0.43
C VAL A 265 -1.61 -0.26 -0.41
N LEU A 266 -2.65 -1.10 -0.36
CA LEU A 266 -4.04 -0.65 -0.28
C LEU A 266 -4.28 0.20 0.98
N SER A 267 -3.71 -0.21 2.11
CA SER A 267 -3.82 0.53 3.36
C SER A 267 -3.23 1.93 3.25
N LEU A 268 -2.12 2.07 2.52
CA LEU A 268 -1.48 3.35 2.24
C LEU A 268 -2.32 4.22 1.29
N SER A 269 -2.89 3.65 0.22
CA SER A 269 -3.82 4.38 -0.65
C SER A 269 -5.04 4.89 0.13
N CYS A 270 -5.68 4.02 0.92
CA CYS A 270 -6.81 4.42 1.75
C CYS A 270 -6.44 5.52 2.76
N LEU A 271 -5.22 5.50 3.29
CA LEU A 271 -4.73 6.54 4.20
C LEU A 271 -4.62 7.89 3.48
N PHE A 272 -3.96 7.95 2.33
CA PHE A 272 -3.80 9.20 1.57
C PHE A 272 -5.12 9.74 1.05
N VAL A 273 -5.99 8.87 0.53
CA VAL A 273 -7.35 9.25 0.11
C VAL A 273 -8.15 9.81 1.29
N SER A 274 -8.00 9.25 2.49
CA SER A 274 -8.58 9.80 3.72
C SER A 274 -8.02 11.18 4.07
N MET A 275 -6.70 11.37 3.97
CA MET A 275 -6.04 12.66 4.21
C MET A 275 -6.54 13.74 3.25
N VAL A 276 -6.63 13.44 1.96
CA VAL A 276 -7.14 14.35 0.93
C VAL A 276 -8.60 14.70 1.21
N ARG A 277 -9.41 13.70 1.55
CA ARG A 277 -10.80 13.92 1.95
C ARG A 277 -10.90 14.82 3.20
N CYS A 278 -9.99 14.72 4.16
CA CYS A 278 -9.93 15.63 5.30
C CYS A 278 -9.65 17.07 4.86
N ILE A 279 -8.71 17.29 3.93
CA ILE A 279 -8.44 18.62 3.35
C ILE A 279 -9.69 19.22 2.69
N LEU A 280 -10.51 18.37 2.07
CA LEU A 280 -11.76 18.77 1.42
C LEU A 280 -12.94 18.93 2.40
N CYS A 281 -12.86 18.49 3.67
CA CYS A 281 -13.99 18.58 4.60
C CYS A 281 -14.58 20.00 4.76
N PRO A 282 -13.78 21.08 4.91
CA PRO A 282 -14.30 22.45 4.95
C PRO A 282 -15.26 22.80 3.80
N ARG A 283 -14.85 22.44 2.58
CA ARG A 283 -15.62 22.71 1.37
C ARG A 283 -16.93 21.93 1.35
N SER A 284 -16.90 20.66 1.73
CA SER A 284 -18.09 19.80 1.82
C SER A 284 -19.10 20.32 2.85
N HIS A 285 -18.63 20.81 4.01
CA HIS A 285 -19.49 21.43 5.01
C HIS A 285 -20.17 22.71 4.49
N SER A 286 -19.45 23.51 3.69
CA SER A 286 -20.02 24.68 3.02
C SER A 286 -21.16 24.30 2.06
N HIS A 287 -20.99 23.25 1.23
CA HIS A 287 -22.05 22.72 0.36
C HIS A 287 -23.29 22.27 1.15
N LEU A 288 -23.10 21.54 2.24
CA LEU A 288 -24.20 21.07 3.08
C LEU A 288 -24.95 22.23 3.76
N SER A 289 -24.23 23.27 4.18
CA SER A 289 -24.82 24.46 4.82
C SER A 289 -25.66 25.29 3.82
N THR A 290 -25.15 25.48 2.61
CA THR A 290 -25.81 26.22 1.53
C THR A 290 -27.05 25.46 1.03
N GLY A 291 -26.97 24.13 0.87
CA GLY A 291 -28.11 23.28 0.52
C GLY A 291 -29.25 23.33 1.56
N LYS A 292 -28.92 23.32 2.86
CA LYS A 292 -29.93 23.50 3.94
C LYS A 292 -30.58 24.88 3.90
N ARG A 293 -29.80 25.94 3.62
CA ARG A 293 -30.30 27.32 3.50
C ARG A 293 -31.18 27.50 2.27
N GLN A 294 -30.81 26.92 1.14
CA GLN A 294 -31.60 26.93 -0.10
C GLN A 294 -32.91 26.16 0.07
N ARG A 295 -32.91 24.97 0.69
CA ARG A 295 -34.16 24.25 1.01
C ARG A 295 -35.09 25.08 1.92
N ARG A 296 -34.55 25.76 2.93
CA ARG A 296 -35.34 26.65 3.80
C ARG A 296 -35.88 27.88 3.08
N LYS A 297 -35.18 28.42 2.08
CA LYS A 297 -35.65 29.53 1.23
C LYS A 297 -36.69 29.08 0.20
N ALA A 298 -36.50 27.91 -0.42
CA ALA A 298 -37.46 27.32 -1.37
C ALA A 298 -38.81 26.99 -0.71
N LEU A 299 -38.84 26.76 0.61
CA LEU A 299 -40.06 26.61 1.39
C LEU A 299 -40.75 27.94 1.75
N LYS A 300 -40.18 29.11 1.46
CA LYS A 300 -40.66 30.42 1.97
C LYS A 300 -40.93 31.51 0.93
N THR A 301 -40.86 31.30 -0.39
CA THR A 301 -41.23 32.37 -1.36
C THR A 301 -41.52 31.82 -2.76
N PRO A 302 -42.49 32.39 -3.51
CA PRO A 302 -42.83 31.97 -4.88
C PRO A 302 -41.79 32.46 -5.89
N LYS A 303 -41.74 31.78 -7.04
CA LYS A 303 -40.84 32.05 -8.17
C LYS A 303 -40.89 33.53 -8.58
N SER A 304 -39.74 34.19 -8.56
CA SER A 304 -39.48 35.44 -9.26
C SER A 304 -38.29 35.20 -10.20
N GLU A 305 -38.51 35.53 -11.47
CA GLU A 305 -37.57 35.38 -12.57
C GLU A 305 -36.43 36.40 -12.53
N ASN A 306 -35.29 35.93 -13.01
CA ASN A 306 -34.22 36.63 -13.72
C ASN A 306 -33.55 37.83 -13.04
N THR A 307 -32.27 37.61 -12.69
CA THR A 307 -31.27 38.67 -12.83
C THR A 307 -30.04 38.07 -13.47
N SER A 308 -29.66 38.66 -14.60
CA SER A 308 -28.57 38.29 -15.50
C SER A 308 -27.22 38.27 -14.80
N ALA A 309 -26.43 37.23 -15.10
CA ALA A 309 -25.06 37.08 -14.68
C ALA A 309 -24.18 38.14 -15.36
N ASN A 310 -23.66 39.08 -14.57
CA ASN A 310 -22.51 39.88 -14.98
C ASN A 310 -21.29 38.96 -15.03
N VAL A 311 -20.74 38.78 -16.23
CA VAL A 311 -19.46 38.13 -16.50
C VAL A 311 -18.35 39.07 -16.01
N HIS A 312 -18.05 39.01 -14.72
CA HIS A 312 -16.80 39.53 -14.17
C HIS A 312 -15.88 38.35 -13.91
N SER A 313 -14.65 38.43 -14.43
CA SER A 313 -13.52 37.56 -14.14
C SER A 313 -13.61 37.01 -12.71
N GLU A 314 -13.79 35.68 -12.58
CA GLU A 314 -13.92 35.02 -11.27
C GLU A 314 -12.72 35.41 -10.38
N ARG A 315 -12.98 35.95 -9.18
CA ARG A 315 -11.90 36.30 -8.23
C ARG A 315 -11.12 35.03 -7.88
N ALA A 316 -9.81 35.13 -7.70
CA ALA A 316 -8.91 33.99 -7.41
C ALA A 316 -9.43 33.01 -6.33
N PRO A 317 -10.06 33.44 -5.21
CA PRO A 317 -10.68 32.53 -4.25
C PRO A 317 -11.77 31.62 -4.84
N ALA A 318 -12.60 32.12 -5.76
CA ALA A 318 -13.67 31.36 -6.39
C ALA A 318 -13.12 30.26 -7.32
N LEU A 319 -12.03 30.55 -8.03
CA LEU A 319 -11.35 29.58 -8.89
C LEU A 319 -10.72 28.43 -8.08
N ILE A 320 -10.13 28.73 -6.93
CA ILE A 320 -9.59 27.71 -6.01
C ILE A 320 -10.74 26.83 -5.48
N LEU A 321 -11.86 27.41 -5.06
CA LEU A 321 -13.02 26.64 -4.59
C LEU A 321 -13.60 25.72 -5.68
N LYS A 322 -13.71 26.21 -6.92
CA LYS A 322 -14.12 25.39 -8.07
C LYS A 322 -13.13 24.26 -8.36
N ARG A 323 -11.83 24.54 -8.21
CA ARG A 323 -10.77 23.53 -8.31
C ARG A 323 -10.94 22.43 -7.25
N LEU A 324 -11.23 22.79 -6.00
CA LEU A 324 -11.50 21.84 -4.92
C LEU A 324 -12.75 21.00 -5.18
N ASP A 325 -13.80 21.57 -5.79
CA ASP A 325 -14.99 20.82 -6.16
C ASP A 325 -14.69 19.75 -7.22
N SER A 326 -13.88 20.13 -8.20
CA SER A 326 -13.38 19.24 -9.25
C SER A 326 -12.51 18.11 -8.69
N ILE A 327 -11.60 18.44 -7.76
CA ILE A 327 -10.78 17.47 -7.02
C ILE A 327 -11.68 16.51 -6.22
N GLY A 328 -12.69 17.02 -5.52
CA GLY A 328 -13.62 16.21 -4.72
C GLY A 328 -14.42 15.21 -5.56
N SER A 329 -14.87 15.60 -6.76
CA SER A 329 -15.54 14.68 -7.70
C SER A 329 -14.57 13.61 -8.23
N ARG A 330 -13.32 13.95 -8.57
CA ARG A 330 -12.32 12.95 -8.96
C ARG A 330 -11.90 12.02 -7.83
N LEU A 331 -11.85 12.53 -6.60
CA LEU A 331 -11.61 11.72 -5.41
C LEU A 331 -12.74 10.71 -5.19
N LEU A 332 -13.99 11.08 -5.47
CA LEU A 332 -15.11 10.14 -5.43
C LEU A 332 -14.91 8.99 -6.42
N THR A 333 -14.49 9.29 -7.66
CA THR A 333 -14.12 8.26 -8.65
C THR A 333 -13.00 7.36 -8.13
N THR A 334 -11.95 7.95 -7.56
CA THR A 334 -10.82 7.23 -6.95
C THR A 334 -11.27 6.29 -5.83
N VAL A 335 -12.19 6.74 -4.95
CA VAL A 335 -12.76 5.92 -3.88
C VAL A 335 -13.57 4.75 -4.44
N ASN A 336 -14.34 4.96 -5.50
CA ASN A 336 -15.11 3.88 -6.14
C ASN A 336 -14.19 2.80 -6.74
N GLU A 337 -13.10 3.20 -7.40
CA GLU A 337 -12.08 2.28 -7.93
C GLU A 337 -11.39 1.49 -6.82
N LEU A 338 -11.02 2.17 -5.72
CA LEU A 338 -10.48 1.52 -4.53
C LEU A 338 -11.46 0.54 -3.89
N ASN A 339 -12.76 0.86 -3.87
CA ASN A 339 -13.79 -0.04 -3.34
C ASN A 339 -13.92 -1.32 -4.17
N SER A 340 -13.90 -1.18 -5.50
CA SER A 340 -13.88 -2.34 -6.43
C SER A 340 -12.62 -3.20 -6.22
N THR A 341 -11.46 -2.57 -6.11
CA THR A 341 -10.18 -3.24 -5.87
C THR A 341 -10.13 -3.94 -4.51
N THR A 342 -10.63 -3.29 -3.45
CA THR A 342 -10.76 -3.89 -2.11
C THR A 342 -11.68 -5.10 -2.13
N SER A 343 -12.78 -5.03 -2.87
CA SER A 343 -13.74 -6.13 -3.01
C SER A 343 -13.12 -7.34 -3.72
N ARG A 344 -12.37 -7.13 -4.81
CA ARG A 344 -11.65 -8.20 -5.52
C ARG A 344 -10.61 -8.86 -4.62
N LEU A 345 -9.78 -8.05 -3.95
CA LEU A 345 -8.77 -8.57 -3.03
C LEU A 345 -9.38 -9.32 -1.84
N THR A 346 -10.53 -8.86 -1.32
CA THR A 346 -11.25 -9.57 -0.24
C THR A 346 -11.71 -10.95 -0.70
N LYS A 347 -12.29 -11.08 -1.90
CA LYS A 347 -12.69 -12.38 -2.45
C LYS A 347 -11.50 -13.34 -2.59
N LEU A 348 -10.38 -12.83 -3.08
CA LEU A 348 -9.15 -13.61 -3.22
C LEU A 348 -8.64 -14.10 -1.86
N VAL A 349 -8.53 -13.21 -0.87
CA VAL A 349 -8.11 -13.59 0.49
C VAL A 349 -9.10 -14.56 1.14
N ASP A 350 -10.40 -14.40 0.92
CA ASP A 350 -11.42 -15.30 1.45
C ASP A 350 -11.31 -16.71 0.85
N SER A 351 -10.92 -16.83 -0.42
CA SER A 351 -10.64 -18.15 -1.03
C SER A 351 -9.47 -18.86 -0.34
N TRP A 352 -8.38 -18.13 -0.07
CA TRP A 352 -7.22 -18.65 0.65
C TRP A 352 -7.50 -18.95 2.12
N MET A 353 -8.33 -18.13 2.77
CA MET A 353 -8.82 -18.38 4.13
C MET A 353 -9.64 -19.67 4.20
N HIS A 354 -10.54 -19.89 3.23
CA HIS A 354 -11.34 -21.11 3.13
C HIS A 354 -10.46 -22.35 2.90
N TRP A 355 -9.47 -22.24 2.02
CA TRP A 355 -8.46 -23.29 1.82
C TRP A 355 -7.69 -23.59 3.10
N ALA A 356 -7.23 -22.56 3.82
CA ALA A 356 -6.47 -22.72 5.06
C ALA A 356 -7.25 -23.50 6.12
N LYS A 357 -8.55 -23.20 6.25
CA LYS A 357 -9.44 -23.85 7.21
C LYS A 357 -9.75 -25.30 6.87
N ASN A 358 -9.97 -25.60 5.58
CA ASN A 358 -10.57 -26.88 5.17
C ASN A 358 -9.57 -27.86 4.53
N SER A 359 -8.48 -27.37 3.95
CA SER A 359 -7.62 -28.17 3.06
C SER A 359 -6.13 -28.07 3.39
N ALA A 360 -5.64 -26.96 3.94
CA ALA A 360 -4.21 -26.75 4.14
C ALA A 360 -3.51 -27.86 4.93
N ARG A 361 -4.14 -28.40 5.97
CA ARG A 361 -3.55 -29.50 6.76
C ARG A 361 -3.26 -30.73 5.89
N ARG A 362 -4.23 -31.14 5.08
CA ARG A 362 -4.14 -32.29 4.18
C ARG A 362 -3.16 -31.99 3.04
N ASP A 363 -3.26 -30.82 2.42
CA ASP A 363 -2.41 -30.43 1.29
C ASP A 363 -0.93 -30.29 1.70
N CYS A 364 -0.64 -29.68 2.85
CA CYS A 364 0.73 -29.57 3.36
C CYS A 364 1.33 -30.95 3.67
N ALA A 365 0.53 -31.86 4.23
CA ALA A 365 0.98 -33.24 4.48
C ALA A 365 1.25 -34.00 3.18
N GLN A 366 0.39 -33.82 2.16
CA GLN A 366 0.60 -34.42 0.83
C GLN A 366 1.84 -33.87 0.14
N LEU A 367 2.07 -32.55 0.21
CA LEU A 367 3.29 -31.92 -0.32
C LEU A 367 4.54 -32.45 0.40
N ALA A 368 4.50 -32.56 1.72
CA ALA A 368 5.60 -33.12 2.51
C ALA A 368 5.85 -34.60 2.15
N LEU A 369 4.80 -35.39 1.95
CA LEU A 369 4.91 -36.80 1.57
C LEU A 369 5.54 -36.93 0.18
N HIS A 370 5.09 -36.11 -0.78
CA HIS A 370 5.66 -36.09 -2.11
C HIS A 370 7.14 -35.69 -2.10
N ALA A 371 7.53 -34.69 -1.31
CA ALA A 371 8.93 -34.33 -1.10
C ALA A 371 9.73 -35.48 -0.47
N CYS A 372 9.15 -36.17 0.51
CA CYS A 372 9.74 -37.33 1.18
C CYS A 372 10.02 -38.47 0.18
N CYS A 373 9.03 -38.84 -0.65
CA CYS A 373 9.16 -39.86 -1.69
C CYS A 373 10.16 -39.50 -2.81
N ARG A 374 10.44 -38.22 -3.03
CA ARG A 374 11.45 -37.78 -4.01
C ARG A 374 12.88 -37.92 -3.50
N VAL A 375 13.08 -37.95 -2.18
CA VAL A 375 14.41 -37.93 -1.55
C VAL A 375 14.76 -39.29 -0.96
N LEU A 376 13.78 -40.02 -0.43
CA LEU A 376 13.96 -41.31 0.24
C LEU A 376 13.50 -42.45 -0.67
N THR A 377 14.20 -43.59 -0.59
CA THR A 377 13.83 -44.80 -1.34
C THR A 377 12.60 -45.46 -0.74
N ALA A 378 11.84 -46.20 -1.55
CA ALA A 378 10.69 -46.96 -1.08
C ALA A 378 11.07 -47.98 0.02
N ASP A 379 12.24 -48.61 -0.10
CA ASP A 379 12.77 -49.53 0.91
C ASP A 379 13.06 -48.83 2.25
N PHE A 380 13.54 -47.58 2.21
CA PHE A 380 13.76 -46.81 3.42
C PHE A 380 12.43 -46.42 4.09
N LEU A 381 11.45 -45.99 3.30
CA LEU A 381 10.13 -45.60 3.79
C LEU A 381 9.33 -46.78 4.36
N THR A 382 9.59 -48.01 3.91
CA THR A 382 8.98 -49.23 4.47
C THR A 382 9.67 -49.67 5.75
N GLN A 383 11.00 -49.50 5.86
CA GLN A 383 11.76 -49.80 7.08
C GLN A 383 11.51 -48.76 8.19
N PHE A 384 11.29 -47.50 7.83
CA PHE A 384 11.08 -46.39 8.77
C PHE A 384 9.77 -45.63 8.46
N PRO A 385 8.60 -46.25 8.73
CA PRO A 385 7.31 -45.65 8.42
C PRO A 385 7.04 -44.36 9.22
N GLU A 386 7.69 -44.19 10.37
CA GLU A 386 7.59 -43.01 11.24
C GLU A 386 8.12 -41.72 10.56
N VAL A 387 8.96 -41.86 9.53
CA VAL A 387 9.51 -40.74 8.75
C VAL A 387 8.47 -40.22 7.74
N GLN A 388 7.41 -40.97 7.46
CA GLN A 388 6.36 -40.54 6.54
C GLN A 388 5.47 -39.47 7.18
N PRO A 389 5.34 -38.28 6.56
CA PRO A 389 4.49 -37.23 7.09
C PRO A 389 3.01 -37.63 7.01
N VAL A 390 2.35 -37.71 8.17
CA VAL A 390 0.93 -38.02 8.27
C VAL A 390 0.13 -36.74 8.48
N SER A 391 -0.97 -36.57 7.75
CA SER A 391 -1.85 -35.40 7.89
C SER A 391 -2.42 -35.25 9.30
N SER A 392 -2.57 -36.35 10.05
CA SER A 392 -2.99 -36.35 11.45
C SER A 392 -1.95 -35.82 12.44
N SER A 393 -0.72 -35.53 12.00
CA SER A 393 0.31 -34.89 12.83
C SER A 393 -0.15 -33.52 13.36
N SER A 394 0.28 -33.17 14.58
CA SER A 394 0.07 -31.85 15.18
C SER A 394 0.79 -30.75 14.40
N LEU A 395 1.93 -31.05 13.76
CA LEU A 395 2.71 -30.09 12.98
C LEU A 395 1.88 -29.48 11.84
N PHE A 396 1.18 -30.30 11.05
CA PHE A 396 0.36 -29.80 9.95
C PHE A 396 -0.90 -29.08 10.43
N ALA A 397 -1.40 -29.43 11.62
CA ALA A 397 -2.48 -28.67 12.26
C ALA A 397 -2.00 -27.27 12.68
N GLU A 398 -0.79 -27.15 13.23
CA GLU A 398 -0.18 -25.86 13.58
C GLU A 398 0.10 -24.99 12.35
N ILE A 399 0.65 -25.58 11.29
CA ILE A 399 0.90 -24.89 10.01
C ILE A 399 -0.42 -24.37 9.42
N ALA A 400 -1.45 -25.22 9.33
CA ALA A 400 -2.76 -24.83 8.82
C ALA A 400 -3.40 -23.73 9.69
N GLY A 401 -3.31 -23.84 11.02
CA GLY A 401 -3.80 -22.81 11.94
C GLY A 401 -3.07 -21.47 11.79
N SER A 402 -1.77 -21.49 11.48
CA SER A 402 -1.00 -20.28 11.18
C SER A 402 -1.47 -19.60 9.89
N TYR A 403 -1.71 -20.38 8.83
CA TYR A 403 -2.29 -19.86 7.59
C TYR A 403 -3.70 -19.29 7.81
N GLU A 404 -4.58 -20.04 8.48
CA GLU A 404 -5.95 -19.62 8.76
C GLU A 404 -5.96 -18.28 9.52
N LYS A 405 -5.16 -18.17 10.57
CA LYS A 405 -5.02 -16.93 11.36
C LYS A 405 -4.51 -15.77 10.51
N SER A 406 -3.54 -16.01 9.64
CA SER A 406 -2.94 -14.97 8.80
C SER A 406 -3.91 -14.47 7.72
N TYR A 407 -4.57 -15.36 6.99
CA TYR A 407 -5.59 -14.97 6.01
C TYR A 407 -6.81 -14.32 6.67
N THR A 408 -7.24 -14.81 7.84
CA THR A 408 -8.32 -14.17 8.61
C THR A 408 -7.99 -12.72 8.98
N ARG A 409 -6.75 -12.45 9.39
CA ARG A 409 -6.29 -11.08 9.70
C ARG A 409 -6.36 -10.17 8.46
N LEU A 410 -5.87 -10.66 7.31
CA LEU A 410 -5.96 -9.92 6.04
C LEU A 410 -7.43 -9.66 5.66
N ALA A 411 -8.28 -10.67 5.71
CA ALA A 411 -9.69 -10.56 5.36
C ALA A 411 -10.42 -9.53 6.24
N THR A 412 -10.21 -9.59 7.56
CA THR A 412 -10.77 -8.61 8.50
C THR A 412 -10.26 -7.19 8.21
N GLY A 413 -8.96 -7.03 7.97
CA GLY A 413 -8.37 -5.74 7.59
C GLY A 413 -9.04 -5.16 6.34
N LEU A 414 -9.19 -5.97 5.29
CA LEU A 414 -9.81 -5.57 4.03
C LEU A 414 -11.28 -5.16 4.20
N ARG A 415 -12.07 -5.92 4.97
CA ARG A 415 -13.46 -5.55 5.27
C ARG A 415 -13.56 -4.21 6.01
N MET A 416 -12.66 -3.94 6.95
CA MET A 416 -12.61 -2.65 7.65
C MET A 416 -12.24 -1.49 6.71
N LYS A 417 -11.37 -1.74 5.71
CA LYS A 417 -11.07 -0.76 4.66
C LYS A 417 -12.29 -0.50 3.78
N ALA A 418 -13.01 -1.54 3.35
CA ALA A 418 -14.23 -1.40 2.57
C ALA A 418 -15.28 -0.55 3.30
N ILE A 419 -15.55 -0.82 4.58
CA ILE A 419 -16.48 -0.02 5.39
C ILE A 419 -16.06 1.46 5.46
N SER A 420 -14.75 1.72 5.56
CA SER A 420 -14.21 3.09 5.62
C SER A 420 -14.36 3.81 4.28
N LEU A 421 -14.12 3.11 3.17
CA LEU A 421 -14.30 3.63 1.81
C LEU A 421 -15.77 3.91 1.50
N ASP A 422 -16.70 3.03 1.91
CA ASP A 422 -18.14 3.25 1.74
C ASP A 422 -18.63 4.51 2.47
N ARG A 423 -18.15 4.74 3.70
CA ARG A 423 -18.44 5.98 4.44
C ARG A 423 -17.91 7.19 3.67
N MET A 424 -16.68 7.10 3.20
CA MET A 424 -16.05 8.17 2.44
C MET A 424 -16.77 8.49 1.14
N GLN A 425 -17.21 7.46 0.41
CA GLN A 425 -17.99 7.59 -0.82
C GLN A 425 -19.25 8.42 -0.58
N ASN A 426 -20.00 8.12 0.49
CA ASN A 426 -21.23 8.85 0.84
C ASN A 426 -20.97 10.32 1.13
N GLU A 427 -19.86 10.65 1.79
CA GLU A 427 -19.53 12.04 2.13
C GLU A 427 -19.07 12.84 0.91
N LEU A 428 -18.37 12.18 -0.02
CA LEU A 428 -17.90 12.79 -1.26
C LEU A 428 -19.00 12.97 -2.32
N GLN A 429 -20.17 12.34 -2.19
CA GLN A 429 -21.31 12.54 -3.11
C GLN A 429 -21.76 14.01 -3.20
N SER A 430 -21.50 14.82 -2.17
CA SER A 430 -21.76 16.26 -2.17
C SER A 430 -21.09 16.97 -3.36
N TYR A 431 -19.87 16.57 -3.72
CA TYR A 431 -19.09 17.17 -4.80
C TYR A 431 -19.67 16.90 -6.20
N ASP A 432 -20.22 15.71 -6.40
CA ASP A 432 -20.82 15.30 -7.67
C ASP A 432 -22.12 16.07 -7.99
N SER A 433 -22.81 16.52 -6.94
CA SER A 433 -24.00 17.38 -7.08
C SER A 433 -23.65 18.83 -7.40
N CYS A 434 -22.45 19.29 -7.06
CA CYS A 434 -22.00 20.65 -7.34
C CYS A 434 -21.41 20.78 -8.74
N THR A 435 -20.64 19.79 -9.21
CA THR A 435 -20.07 19.78 -10.57
C THR A 435 -21.09 19.62 -11.68
N LYS A 436 -22.28 19.04 -11.40
CA LYS A 436 -23.38 18.89 -12.37
C LYS A 436 -24.33 20.10 -12.43
N ASN A 437 -24.27 20.99 -11.44
CA ASN A 437 -25.15 22.16 -11.31
C ASN A 437 -24.44 23.51 -11.52
N CYS A 438 -23.15 23.48 -11.87
CA CYS A 438 -22.35 24.61 -12.34
C CYS A 438 -22.03 24.40 -13.82
#